data_AF-A0A7G1IMZ7-F1
#
_entry.id   AF-A0A7G1IMZ7-F1
#
_cell.length_a   1.000
_cell.length_b   1.000
_cell.length_c   1.000
_cell.angle_alpha   90.00
_cell.angle_beta   90.00
_cell.angle_gamma   90.00
#
_symmetry.space_group_name_H-M   'P 1'
#
loop_
_entity.id
_entity.type
_entity.pdbx_description
1 polymer ?
#
loop_
_entity_poly.entity_id
_entity_poly.type
_entity_poly.pdbx_seq_one_letter_code
_entity_poly.pdbx_strand_id
1 'polypeptide(L)'
;MTFARYTGQETSSERETILASPPDILLTNYVMLELMLTRPRERKALISSAENLSFLVLDELHTYRGRQGADVAMLVRRLRSAINAEKLQCIGTSATLAGPGTKAEQRQQVADLATRIFGVKIPAANVVGETLRRATSGHVDTAALTARLPASTPDTWEDLRTDPLAVWAEEEFGLREDDEGKLSRRPPSKLSEAAAKLHAETRVDEHVCRDKLRKLLLAGSRARDPQGRSLFAFKLHQFIGKGDTVYTTLEPVKSRYLTTQYQRSAPERPAGQPLFPLAFCRECGQEFLVVNLDRGRKSFSPRILHSGIDEQPDATGLLYVTDQPWPDPTDPALLELVPDDWAVSAGAGQALIPRASTSSRYRCASTLWQHHRRRNARCVLRTA
;
A
#
# COMPACT_ATOMS: atom_id res chain seq x y z
N MET A 1 -5.34 15.86 29.22
CA MET A 1 -5.56 15.16 27.95
C MET A 1 -4.29 15.19 27.12
N THR A 2 -3.43 14.20 27.33
CA THR A 2 -2.18 13.95 26.60
C THR A 2 -2.38 12.79 25.62
N PHE A 3 -1.64 12.80 24.51
CA PHE A 3 -1.63 11.67 23.59
C PHE A 3 -0.18 11.31 23.25
N ALA A 4 0.09 10.02 23.03
CA ALA A 4 1.38 9.56 22.53
C ALA A 4 1.22 8.38 21.56
N ARG A 5 2.19 8.23 20.68
CA ARG A 5 2.28 7.12 19.74
C ARG A 5 3.32 6.12 20.26
N TYR A 6 2.95 4.84 20.33
CA TYR A 6 3.84 3.76 20.74
C TYR A 6 3.86 2.69 19.65
N THR A 7 4.81 2.84 18.73
CA THR A 7 5.05 1.99 17.57
C THR A 7 6.50 1.49 17.57
N GLY A 8 6.94 0.85 16.49
CA GLY A 8 8.34 0.46 16.30
C GLY A 8 9.25 1.61 15.85
N GLN A 9 8.71 2.83 15.68
CA GLN A 9 9.44 3.97 15.09
C GLN A 9 9.98 4.95 16.14
N GLU A 10 9.45 4.92 17.37
CA GLU A 10 9.88 5.80 18.46
C GLU A 10 11.25 5.39 19.00
N THR A 11 12.02 6.38 19.44
CA THR A 11 13.30 6.18 20.12
C THR A 11 13.12 5.45 21.46
N SER A 12 14.20 4.88 21.99
CA SER A 12 14.15 4.20 23.29
C SER A 12 13.77 5.15 24.43
N SER A 13 14.25 6.40 24.42
CA SER A 13 13.94 7.40 25.45
C SER A 13 12.48 7.84 25.44
N GLU A 14 11.87 7.99 24.26
CA GLU A 14 10.43 8.28 24.14
C GLU A 14 9.59 7.14 24.69
N ARG A 15 9.96 5.88 24.38
CA ARG A 15 9.28 4.70 24.91
C ARG A 15 9.39 4.62 26.43
N GLU A 16 10.56 4.89 26.99
CA GLU A 16 10.75 4.93 28.45
C GLU A 16 9.90 6.01 29.12
N THR A 17 9.78 7.18 28.50
CA THR A 17 8.92 8.26 28.99
C THR A 17 7.44 7.83 29.02
N ILE A 18 6.96 7.19 27.94
CA ILE A 18 5.58 6.68 27.86
C ILE A 18 5.32 5.58 28.90
N LEU A 19 6.30 4.71 29.15
CA LEU A 19 6.17 3.66 30.17
C LEU A 19 6.20 4.24 31.60
N ALA A 20 6.97 5.30 31.84
CA ALA A 20 7.03 5.96 33.14
C ALA A 20 5.78 6.80 33.44
N SER A 21 5.21 7.43 32.40
CA SER A 21 4.01 8.26 32.50
C SER A 21 3.07 7.99 31.31
N PRO A 22 2.19 6.98 31.41
CA PRO A 22 1.26 6.62 30.33
C PRO A 22 0.34 7.79 29.94
N PRO A 23 0.12 8.05 28.65
CA PRO A 23 -0.74 9.14 28.18
C PRO A 23 -2.24 8.81 28.33
N ASP A 24 -3.10 9.82 28.26
CA ASP A 24 -4.56 9.63 28.24
C ASP A 24 -5.03 8.90 26.96
N ILE A 25 -4.36 9.14 25.83
CA ILE A 25 -4.59 8.43 24.55
C ILE A 25 -3.29 7.79 24.07
N LEU A 26 -3.33 6.48 23.84
CA LEU A 26 -2.24 5.71 23.26
C LEU A 26 -2.56 5.24 21.85
N LEU A 27 -1.79 5.70 20.87
CA LEU A 27 -1.88 5.25 19.48
C LEU A 27 -0.85 4.16 19.24
N THR A 28 -1.31 2.96 18.89
CA THR A 28 -0.43 1.81 18.66
C THR A 28 -0.94 0.94 17.51
N ASN A 29 -0.10 0.02 17.03
CA ASN A 29 -0.51 -1.00 16.08
C ASN A 29 -0.68 -2.35 16.79
N TYR A 30 -1.35 -3.30 16.14
CA TYR A 30 -1.65 -4.60 16.74
C TYR A 30 -0.37 -5.38 17.15
N VAL A 31 0.73 -5.23 16.41
CA VAL A 31 2.01 -5.89 16.74
C VAL A 31 2.57 -5.34 18.05
N MET A 32 2.56 -4.02 18.22
CA MET A 32 3.04 -3.40 19.46
C MET A 32 2.12 -3.70 20.64
N LEU A 33 0.81 -3.75 20.43
CA LEU A 33 -0.14 -4.17 21.46
C LEU A 33 0.14 -5.62 21.93
N GLU A 34 0.49 -6.52 21.01
CA GLU A 34 0.90 -7.88 21.37
C GLU A 34 2.18 -7.91 22.22
N LEU A 35 3.17 -7.09 21.86
CA LEU A 35 4.39 -6.95 22.66
C LEU A 35 4.09 -6.37 24.06
N MET A 36 3.17 -5.40 24.17
CA MET A 36 2.77 -4.84 25.45
C MET A 36 2.13 -5.87 26.39
N LEU A 37 1.33 -6.80 25.84
CA LEU A 37 0.66 -7.83 26.63
C LEU A 37 1.58 -8.99 27.05
N THR A 38 2.63 -9.25 26.28
CA THR A 38 3.53 -10.40 26.48
C THR A 38 4.78 -10.04 27.27
N ARG A 39 5.28 -8.81 27.16
CA ARG A 39 6.51 -8.40 27.84
C ARG A 39 6.24 -7.91 29.27
N PRO A 40 6.97 -8.41 30.29
CA PRO A 40 6.68 -8.10 31.69
C PRO A 40 6.76 -6.60 32.05
N ARG A 41 7.73 -5.88 31.48
CA ARG A 41 7.91 -4.43 31.75
C ARG A 41 6.74 -3.62 31.22
N GLU A 42 6.43 -3.77 29.94
CA GLU A 42 5.34 -3.07 29.27
C GLU A 42 3.99 -3.44 29.88
N ARG A 43 3.77 -4.73 30.19
CA ARG A 43 2.55 -5.18 30.86
C ARG A 43 2.34 -4.49 32.20
N LYS A 44 3.38 -4.43 33.04
CA LYS A 44 3.27 -3.77 34.36
C LYS A 44 3.04 -2.27 34.24
N ALA A 45 3.66 -1.61 33.27
CA ALA A 45 3.58 -0.15 33.12
C ALA A 45 2.28 0.31 32.45
N LEU A 46 1.85 -0.36 31.38
CA LEU A 46 0.74 0.08 30.54
C LEU A 46 -0.57 -0.69 30.78
N ILE A 47 -0.50 -1.97 31.12
CA ILE A 47 -1.72 -2.78 31.32
C ILE A 47 -2.26 -2.59 32.74
N SER A 48 -1.39 -2.56 33.76
CA SER A 48 -1.83 -2.27 35.14
C SER A 48 -2.28 -0.82 35.34
N SER A 49 -1.79 0.13 34.54
CA SER A 49 -2.33 1.51 34.54
C SER A 49 -3.63 1.62 33.73
N ALA A 50 -3.92 0.64 32.88
CA ALA A 50 -5.11 0.58 32.02
C ALA A 50 -6.30 -0.17 32.64
N GLU A 51 -6.30 -0.47 33.95
CA GLU A 51 -7.49 -1.02 34.64
C GLU A 51 -8.74 -0.13 34.45
N ASN A 52 -8.54 1.18 34.20
CA ASN A 52 -9.61 2.15 33.91
C ASN A 52 -9.80 2.45 32.41
N LEU A 53 -9.27 1.62 31.51
CA LEU A 53 -9.40 1.85 30.07
C LEU A 53 -10.88 1.85 29.67
N SER A 54 -11.35 3.02 29.25
CA SER A 54 -12.76 3.21 28.91
C SER A 54 -13.07 2.88 27.45
N PHE A 55 -12.10 3.05 26.54
CA PHE A 55 -12.31 2.92 25.10
C PHE A 55 -11.22 2.07 24.44
N LEU A 56 -11.63 1.24 23.49
CA LEU A 56 -10.76 0.56 22.53
C LEU A 56 -11.24 0.88 21.13
N VAL A 57 -10.40 1.57 20.35
CA VAL A 57 -10.70 1.95 18.97
C VAL A 57 -9.85 1.10 18.02
N LEU A 58 -10.50 0.42 17.08
CA LEU A 58 -9.84 -0.25 15.96
C LEU A 58 -10.22 0.44 14.66
N ASP A 59 -9.20 0.95 13.97
CA ASP A 59 -9.40 1.56 12.66
C ASP A 59 -9.31 0.53 11.54
N GLU A 60 -10.00 0.82 10.44
CA GLU A 60 -10.05 0.02 9.23
C GLU A 60 -10.32 -1.48 9.46
N LEU A 61 -11.41 -1.79 10.17
CA LEU A 61 -11.81 -3.17 10.44
C LEU A 61 -11.90 -4.05 9.19
N HIS A 62 -12.12 -3.46 8.00
CA HIS A 62 -12.10 -4.18 6.72
C HIS A 62 -10.74 -4.83 6.39
N THR A 63 -9.64 -4.36 6.99
CA THR A 63 -8.30 -4.94 6.82
C THR A 63 -8.10 -6.22 7.64
N TYR A 64 -8.86 -6.40 8.72
CA TYR A 64 -8.77 -7.55 9.62
C TYR A 64 -9.61 -8.73 9.12
N ARG A 65 -9.17 -9.35 8.02
CA ARG A 65 -9.80 -10.53 7.41
C ARG A 65 -8.88 -11.75 7.42
N GLY A 66 -9.47 -12.94 7.24
CA GLY A 66 -8.73 -14.21 7.20
C GLY A 66 -7.92 -14.46 8.50
N ARG A 67 -6.70 -14.97 8.34
CA ARG A 67 -5.80 -15.28 9.47
C ARG A 67 -5.50 -14.05 10.33
N GLN A 68 -5.18 -12.92 9.70
CA GLN A 68 -4.86 -11.69 10.41
C GLN A 68 -6.03 -11.21 11.28
N GLY A 69 -7.26 -11.32 10.78
CA GLY A 69 -8.46 -10.98 11.57
C GLY A 69 -8.65 -11.87 12.79
N ALA A 70 -8.36 -13.16 12.68
CA ALA A 70 -8.41 -14.09 13.81
C ALA A 70 -7.35 -13.76 14.87
N ASP A 71 -6.12 -13.44 14.44
CA ASP A 71 -5.03 -13.05 15.34
C ASP A 71 -5.38 -11.78 16.14
N VAL A 72 -5.91 -10.75 15.45
CA VAL A 72 -6.37 -9.51 16.09
C VAL A 72 -7.54 -9.75 17.04
N ALA A 73 -8.51 -10.60 16.66
CA ALA A 73 -9.64 -10.92 17.54
C ALA A 73 -9.18 -11.57 18.85
N MET A 74 -8.21 -12.50 18.78
CA MET A 74 -7.64 -13.11 19.99
C MET A 74 -6.83 -12.11 20.80
N LEU A 75 -6.07 -11.23 20.15
CA LEU A 75 -5.34 -10.16 20.81
C LEU A 75 -6.27 -9.24 21.61
N VAL A 76 -7.40 -8.83 21.04
CA VAL A 76 -8.39 -7.98 21.71
C VAL A 76 -9.01 -8.69 22.92
N ARG A 77 -9.33 -9.98 22.81
CA ARG A 77 -9.87 -10.77 23.92
C ARG A 77 -8.85 -10.91 25.06
N ARG A 78 -7.56 -11.12 24.74
CA ARG A 78 -6.48 -11.14 25.73
C ARG A 78 -6.32 -9.79 26.42
N LEU A 79 -6.36 -8.68 25.66
CA LEU A 79 -6.33 -7.33 26.23
C LEU A 79 -7.46 -7.15 27.24
N ARG A 80 -8.70 -7.43 26.83
CA ARG A 80 -9.88 -7.29 27.70
C ARG A 80 -9.78 -8.11 28.97
N SER A 81 -9.30 -9.35 28.85
CA SER A 81 -9.06 -10.22 30.01
C SER A 81 -7.96 -9.69 30.93
N ALA A 82 -6.93 -9.03 30.38
CA ALA A 82 -5.80 -8.54 31.15
C ALA A 82 -6.11 -7.27 31.96
N ILE A 83 -7.04 -6.44 31.50
CA ILE A 83 -7.45 -5.18 32.16
C ILE A 83 -8.78 -5.30 32.94
N ASN A 84 -9.34 -6.50 33.07
CA ASN A 84 -10.65 -6.77 33.68
C ASN A 84 -11.78 -5.84 33.15
N ALA A 85 -11.82 -5.67 31.84
CA ALA A 85 -12.64 -4.67 31.15
C ALA A 85 -14.11 -5.09 31.01
N GLU A 86 -14.87 -5.07 32.11
CA GLU A 86 -16.33 -5.24 32.05
C GLU A 86 -17.02 -4.04 31.38
N LYS A 87 -16.43 -2.84 31.46
CA LYS A 87 -17.02 -1.57 30.96
C LYS A 87 -16.35 -1.00 29.71
N LEU A 88 -15.42 -1.73 29.08
CA LEU A 88 -14.69 -1.22 27.91
C LEU A 88 -15.62 -1.04 26.71
N GLN A 89 -15.70 0.18 26.22
CA GLN A 89 -16.43 0.50 25.00
C GLN A 89 -15.55 0.26 23.77
N CYS A 90 -15.98 -0.69 22.93
CA CYS A 90 -15.31 -1.01 21.68
C CYS A 90 -15.89 -0.18 20.53
N ILE A 91 -15.02 0.49 19.78
CA ILE A 91 -15.37 1.32 18.63
C ILE A 91 -14.57 0.82 17.43
N GLY A 92 -15.26 0.58 16.32
CA GLY A 92 -14.64 0.14 15.08
C GLY A 92 -15.03 1.05 13.92
N THR A 93 -14.05 1.48 13.12
CA THR A 93 -14.28 2.23 11.88
C THR A 93 -13.95 1.37 10.68
N SER A 94 -14.67 1.59 9.57
CA SER A 94 -14.40 0.87 8.33
C SER A 94 -15.03 1.49 7.10
N ALA A 95 -14.29 1.47 5.98
CA ALA A 95 -14.78 1.96 4.69
C ALA A 95 -15.70 0.99 3.92
N THR A 96 -15.44 -0.33 3.94
CA THR A 96 -15.99 -1.26 2.91
C THR A 96 -16.43 -2.63 3.44
N LEU A 97 -17.16 -2.66 4.56
CA LEU A 97 -17.61 -3.94 5.16
C LEU A 97 -18.97 -4.44 4.67
N ALA A 98 -19.75 -3.62 3.99
CA ALA A 98 -21.09 -4.01 3.53
C ALA A 98 -20.99 -4.94 2.31
N GLY A 99 -21.46 -6.18 2.47
CA GLY A 99 -21.69 -7.11 1.37
C GLY A 99 -22.98 -6.80 0.59
N PRO A 100 -23.37 -7.65 -0.37
CA PRO A 100 -24.67 -7.54 -1.02
C PRO A 100 -25.80 -7.76 0.00
N GLY A 101 -26.97 -7.21 -0.30
CA GLY A 101 -28.17 -7.30 0.55
C GLY A 101 -28.76 -5.93 0.90
N THR A 102 -29.86 -5.98 1.63
CA THR A 102 -30.58 -4.83 2.20
C THR A 102 -29.71 -4.06 3.19
N LYS A 103 -30.05 -2.80 3.48
CA LYS A 103 -29.35 -1.99 4.48
C LYS A 103 -29.38 -2.60 5.87
N ALA A 104 -30.50 -3.24 6.22
CA ALA A 104 -30.63 -3.98 7.48
C ALA A 104 -29.66 -5.16 7.55
N GLU A 105 -29.58 -5.98 6.49
CA GLU A 105 -28.63 -7.10 6.41
C GLU A 105 -27.18 -6.62 6.45
N GLN A 106 -26.85 -5.54 5.74
CA GLN A 106 -25.51 -4.94 5.76
C GLN A 106 -25.11 -4.53 7.18
N ARG A 107 -26.00 -3.84 7.92
CA ARG A 107 -25.74 -3.48 9.33
C ARG A 107 -25.56 -4.71 10.20
N GLN A 108 -26.36 -5.76 10.00
CA GLN A 108 -26.22 -7.00 10.75
C GLN A 108 -24.88 -7.69 10.47
N GLN A 109 -24.44 -7.78 9.22
CA GLN A 109 -23.15 -8.35 8.85
C GLN A 109 -21.97 -7.60 9.48
N VAL A 110 -22.02 -6.26 9.47
CA VAL A 110 -21.01 -5.41 10.11
C VAL A 110 -21.00 -5.65 11.62
N ALA A 111 -22.17 -5.70 12.25
CA ALA A 111 -22.32 -5.96 13.68
C ALA A 111 -21.78 -7.33 14.08
N ASP A 112 -22.02 -8.38 13.28
CA ASP A 112 -21.52 -9.73 13.51
C ASP A 112 -19.99 -9.80 13.38
N LEU A 113 -19.42 -9.12 12.38
CA LEU A 113 -17.97 -9.03 12.24
C LEU A 113 -17.34 -8.31 13.43
N ALA A 114 -17.85 -7.15 13.79
CA ALA A 114 -17.36 -6.39 14.94
C ALA A 114 -17.51 -7.21 16.23
N THR A 115 -18.63 -7.92 16.41
CA THR A 115 -18.85 -8.83 17.54
C THR A 115 -17.77 -9.91 17.62
N ARG A 116 -17.43 -10.53 16.48
CA ARG A 116 -16.36 -11.54 16.42
C ARG A 116 -14.99 -10.96 16.76
N ILE A 117 -14.66 -9.78 16.23
CA ILE A 117 -13.35 -9.13 16.46
C ILE A 117 -13.22 -8.70 17.92
N PHE A 118 -14.19 -7.95 18.45
CA PHE A 118 -14.11 -7.41 19.82
C PHE A 118 -14.42 -8.44 20.91
N GLY A 119 -15.10 -9.53 20.56
CA GLY A 119 -15.56 -10.54 21.52
C GLY A 119 -16.63 -10.00 22.49
N VAL A 120 -17.38 -8.97 22.07
CA VAL A 120 -18.56 -8.45 22.77
C VAL A 120 -19.72 -8.37 21.79
N LYS A 121 -20.95 -8.59 22.24
CA LYS A 121 -22.12 -8.44 21.39
C LYS A 121 -22.30 -6.97 20.99
N ILE A 122 -22.24 -6.71 19.69
CA ILE A 122 -22.52 -5.39 19.11
C ILE A 122 -23.87 -5.48 18.38
N PRO A 123 -24.90 -4.74 18.82
CA PRO A 123 -26.18 -4.69 18.12
C PRO A 123 -26.06 -3.99 16.77
N ALA A 124 -26.85 -4.40 15.77
CA ALA A 124 -26.92 -3.73 14.47
C ALA A 124 -27.38 -2.26 14.56
N ALA A 125 -28.15 -1.91 15.60
CA ALA A 125 -28.55 -0.52 15.88
C ALA A 125 -27.36 0.39 16.23
N ASN A 126 -26.23 -0.17 16.67
CA ASN A 126 -25.02 0.59 16.98
C ASN A 126 -24.12 0.79 15.74
N VAL A 127 -24.51 0.26 14.58
CA VAL A 127 -23.80 0.47 13.32
C VAL A 127 -24.25 1.80 12.73
N VAL A 128 -23.36 2.79 12.82
CA VAL A 128 -23.57 4.13 12.27
C VAL A 128 -22.96 4.21 10.88
N GLY A 129 -23.79 4.51 9.88
CA GLY A 129 -23.37 4.76 8.50
C GLY A 129 -23.24 6.24 8.17
N GLU A 130 -22.90 6.55 6.92
CA GLU A 130 -22.96 7.92 6.43
C GLU A 130 -24.41 8.40 6.25
N THR A 131 -24.64 9.70 6.47
CA THR A 131 -25.89 10.36 6.10
C THR A 131 -25.59 11.33 4.97
N LEU A 132 -26.22 11.12 3.82
CA LEU A 132 -26.04 11.96 2.66
C LEU A 132 -27.10 13.06 2.66
N ARG A 133 -26.75 14.19 2.05
CA ARG A 133 -27.66 15.30 1.77
C ARG A 133 -27.44 15.74 0.34
N ARG A 134 -28.50 16.20 -0.31
CA ARG A 134 -28.40 16.78 -1.65
C ARG A 134 -27.63 18.10 -1.59
N ALA A 135 -26.77 18.31 -2.57
CA ALA A 135 -26.10 19.57 -2.85
C ALA A 135 -27.01 20.51 -3.65
N THR A 136 -27.93 19.96 -4.45
CA THR A 136 -28.91 20.69 -5.25
C THR A 136 -30.29 20.69 -4.58
N SER A 137 -31.18 21.58 -5.05
CA SER A 137 -32.56 21.66 -4.58
C SER A 137 -33.53 21.78 -5.74
N GLY A 138 -34.61 21.01 -5.70
CA GLY A 138 -35.68 21.03 -6.68
C GLY A 138 -36.03 19.63 -7.14
N HIS A 139 -37.01 19.58 -8.04
CA HIS A 139 -37.35 18.39 -8.81
C HIS A 139 -37.14 18.73 -10.29
N VAL A 140 -36.72 17.74 -11.06
CA VAL A 140 -36.50 17.90 -12.49
C VAL A 140 -37.62 17.23 -13.26
N ASP A 141 -38.21 17.99 -14.17
CA ASP A 141 -39.04 17.43 -15.24
C ASP A 141 -38.29 17.49 -16.57
N THR A 142 -38.75 16.69 -17.53
CA THR A 142 -38.13 16.61 -18.85
C THR A 142 -38.22 17.93 -19.61
N ALA A 143 -39.28 18.73 -19.39
CA ALA A 143 -39.47 20.01 -20.08
C ALA A 143 -38.41 21.04 -19.66
N ALA A 144 -38.15 21.16 -18.35
CA ALA A 144 -37.14 22.04 -17.77
C ALA A 144 -35.73 21.63 -18.22
N LEU A 145 -35.45 20.32 -18.31
CA LEU A 145 -34.17 19.83 -18.85
C LEU A 145 -33.97 20.21 -20.31
N THR A 146 -34.98 19.96 -21.16
CA THR A 146 -34.91 20.27 -22.59
C THR A 146 -34.74 21.77 -22.83
N ALA A 147 -35.46 22.61 -22.07
CA ALA A 147 -35.30 24.07 -22.13
C ALA A 147 -33.93 24.55 -21.62
N ARG A 148 -33.35 23.83 -20.64
CA ARG A 148 -32.08 24.19 -20.03
C ARG A 148 -30.87 23.88 -20.90
N LEU A 149 -30.89 22.77 -21.66
CA LEU A 149 -29.78 22.32 -22.50
C LEU A 149 -29.21 23.38 -23.47
N PRO A 150 -30.02 24.17 -24.22
CA PRO A 150 -29.46 25.20 -25.10
C PRO A 150 -28.83 26.38 -24.34
N ALA A 151 -29.32 26.72 -23.14
CA ALA A 151 -28.88 27.90 -22.38
C ALA A 151 -27.42 27.83 -21.89
N SER A 152 -26.80 28.97 -21.59
CA SER A 152 -25.46 29.05 -21.00
C SER A 152 -25.40 28.29 -19.66
N THR A 153 -24.22 27.78 -19.30
CA THR A 153 -24.01 27.11 -18.02
C THR A 153 -23.77 28.17 -16.94
N PRO A 154 -24.53 28.18 -15.83
CA PRO A 154 -24.26 29.06 -14.71
C PRO A 154 -22.89 28.78 -14.10
N ASP A 155 -22.29 29.81 -13.53
CA ASP A 155 -20.97 29.76 -12.91
C ASP A 155 -21.00 30.05 -11.41
N THR A 156 -22.11 30.56 -10.88
CA THR A 156 -22.32 30.81 -9.46
C THR A 156 -22.88 29.58 -8.73
N TRP A 157 -22.60 29.46 -7.43
CA TRP A 157 -23.14 28.38 -6.61
C TRP A 157 -24.66 28.46 -6.44
N GLU A 158 -25.21 29.66 -6.30
CA GLU A 158 -26.65 29.86 -6.08
C GLU A 158 -27.48 29.38 -7.27
N ASP A 159 -27.05 29.76 -8.48
CA ASP A 159 -27.73 29.37 -9.71
C ASP A 159 -27.59 27.87 -9.97
N LEU A 160 -26.37 27.33 -9.79
CA LEU A 160 -26.11 25.91 -10.01
C LEU A 160 -26.85 25.01 -9.02
N ARG A 161 -27.10 25.48 -7.79
CA ARG A 161 -27.84 24.71 -6.78
C ARG A 161 -29.29 24.42 -7.20
N THR A 162 -29.89 25.32 -7.97
CA THR A 162 -31.28 25.21 -8.47
C THR A 162 -31.36 24.88 -9.96
N ASP A 163 -30.22 24.71 -10.63
CA ASP A 163 -30.14 24.42 -12.05
C ASP A 163 -30.73 23.03 -12.37
N PRO A 164 -31.69 22.90 -13.31
CA PRO A 164 -32.29 21.62 -13.63
C PRO A 164 -31.26 20.55 -14.04
N LEU A 165 -30.26 20.92 -14.85
CA LEU A 165 -29.24 19.96 -15.26
C LEU A 165 -28.34 19.56 -14.09
N ALA A 166 -28.10 20.45 -13.12
CA ALA A 166 -27.39 20.11 -11.88
C ALA A 166 -28.16 19.14 -11.00
N VAL A 167 -29.47 19.37 -10.81
CA VAL A 167 -30.34 18.45 -10.06
C VAL A 167 -30.32 17.06 -10.69
N TRP A 168 -30.51 16.98 -12.00
CA TRP A 168 -30.44 15.72 -12.74
C TRP A 168 -29.06 15.07 -12.66
N ALA A 169 -27.98 15.84 -12.76
CA ALA A 169 -26.62 15.31 -12.66
C ALA A 169 -26.31 14.74 -11.27
N GLU A 170 -26.80 15.39 -10.20
CA GLU A 170 -26.67 14.85 -8.85
C GLU A 170 -27.43 13.52 -8.69
N GLU A 171 -28.64 13.43 -9.24
CA GLU A 171 -29.43 12.20 -9.22
C GLU A 171 -28.82 11.09 -10.09
N GLU A 172 -28.19 11.43 -11.21
CA GLU A 172 -27.63 10.42 -12.13
C GLU A 172 -26.27 9.90 -11.68
N PHE A 173 -25.39 10.79 -11.19
CA PHE A 173 -24.02 10.44 -10.80
C PHE A 173 -23.81 10.26 -9.29
N GLY A 174 -24.60 10.92 -8.46
CA GLY A 174 -24.33 11.08 -7.03
C GLY A 174 -25.21 10.18 -6.17
N LEU A 175 -26.52 10.38 -6.23
CA LEU A 175 -27.45 9.93 -5.20
C LEU A 175 -28.61 9.12 -5.77
N ARG A 176 -29.02 8.09 -5.02
CA ARG A 176 -30.28 7.36 -5.21
C ARG A 176 -30.89 7.07 -3.85
N GLU A 177 -32.16 6.71 -3.82
CA GLU A 177 -32.76 6.14 -2.61
C GLU A 177 -32.35 4.67 -2.47
N ASP A 178 -32.05 4.26 -1.23
CA ASP A 178 -31.87 2.86 -0.88
C ASP A 178 -33.21 2.19 -0.53
N ASP A 179 -33.14 0.92 -0.13
CA ASP A 179 -34.28 0.10 0.28
C ASP A 179 -35.00 0.61 1.54
N GLU A 180 -34.45 1.61 2.24
CA GLU A 180 -35.08 2.29 3.39
C GLU A 180 -35.58 3.70 3.05
N GLY A 181 -35.55 4.10 1.77
CA GLY A 181 -35.90 5.44 1.33
C GLY A 181 -34.90 6.52 1.75
N LYS A 182 -33.69 6.14 2.15
CA LYS A 182 -32.61 7.09 2.51
C LYS A 182 -31.70 7.33 1.33
N LEU A 183 -31.09 8.52 1.31
CA LEU A 183 -30.10 8.86 0.30
C LEU A 183 -28.86 7.96 0.43
N SER A 184 -28.50 7.30 -0.66
CA SER A 184 -27.33 6.44 -0.81
C SER A 184 -26.55 6.80 -2.08
N ARG A 185 -25.26 6.45 -2.09
CA ARG A 185 -24.41 6.70 -3.26
C ARG A 185 -24.83 5.82 -4.43
N ARG A 186 -24.85 6.39 -5.63
CA ARG A 186 -24.97 5.60 -6.86
C ARG A 186 -23.66 4.91 -7.20
N PRO A 187 -23.73 3.72 -7.82
CA PRO A 187 -22.57 3.15 -8.50
C PRO A 187 -22.05 4.14 -9.55
N PRO A 188 -20.72 4.23 -9.74
CA PRO A 188 -20.15 5.14 -10.73
C PRO A 188 -20.60 4.75 -12.14
N SER A 189 -21.01 5.74 -12.93
CA SER A 189 -21.39 5.61 -14.34
C SER A 189 -20.48 6.43 -15.24
N LYS A 190 -20.40 6.09 -16.54
CA LYS A 190 -19.60 6.87 -17.48
C LYS A 190 -20.35 8.12 -17.92
N LEU A 191 -19.61 9.20 -18.17
CA LEU A 191 -20.18 10.43 -18.74
C LEU A 191 -20.88 10.18 -20.09
N SER A 192 -20.38 9.24 -20.90
CA SER A 192 -21.03 8.85 -22.17
C SER A 192 -22.37 8.16 -21.97
N GLU A 193 -22.47 7.28 -20.96
CA GLU A 193 -23.72 6.56 -20.65
C GLU A 193 -24.79 7.54 -20.13
N ALA A 194 -24.39 8.47 -19.26
CA ALA A 194 -25.27 9.55 -18.81
C ALA A 194 -25.71 10.48 -19.94
N ALA A 195 -24.80 10.83 -20.88
CA ALA A 195 -25.16 11.66 -22.03
C ALA A 195 -26.18 10.97 -22.95
N ALA A 196 -26.01 9.67 -23.22
CA ALA A 196 -26.96 8.88 -23.99
C ALA A 196 -28.34 8.80 -23.31
N LYS A 197 -28.37 8.66 -21.98
CA LYS A 197 -29.61 8.70 -21.19
C LYS A 197 -30.30 10.07 -21.30
N LEU A 198 -29.55 11.16 -21.13
CA LEU A 198 -30.07 12.51 -21.25
C LEU A 198 -30.62 12.80 -22.66
N HIS A 199 -29.95 12.30 -23.70
CA HIS A 199 -30.45 12.33 -25.08
C HIS A 199 -31.79 11.58 -25.23
N ALA A 200 -31.89 10.38 -24.68
CA ALA A 200 -33.13 9.59 -24.76
C ALA A 200 -34.31 10.28 -24.07
N GLU A 201 -34.08 10.93 -22.93
CA GLU A 201 -35.08 11.66 -22.17
C GLU A 201 -35.50 12.98 -22.85
N THR A 202 -34.54 13.78 -23.32
CA THR A 202 -34.80 15.16 -23.81
C THR A 202 -34.96 15.26 -25.32
N ARG A 203 -34.55 14.22 -26.08
CA ARG A 203 -34.44 14.21 -27.55
C ARG A 203 -33.46 15.25 -28.14
N VAL A 204 -32.67 15.91 -27.30
CA VAL A 204 -31.58 16.80 -27.72
C VAL A 204 -30.37 15.96 -28.14
N ASP A 205 -29.64 16.41 -29.15
CA ASP A 205 -28.44 15.74 -29.67
C ASP A 205 -27.47 15.29 -28.56
N GLU A 206 -26.98 14.05 -28.65
CA GLU A 206 -26.12 13.43 -27.62
C GLU A 206 -24.81 14.18 -27.42
N HIS A 207 -24.23 14.74 -28.49
CA HIS A 207 -22.99 15.51 -28.40
C HIS A 207 -23.22 16.78 -27.57
N VAL A 208 -24.34 17.48 -27.80
CA VAL A 208 -24.75 18.64 -27.01
C VAL A 208 -24.96 18.26 -25.54
N CYS A 209 -25.66 17.17 -25.26
CA CYS A 209 -25.87 16.65 -23.90
C CYS A 209 -24.54 16.39 -23.18
N ARG A 210 -23.62 15.67 -23.83
CA ARG A 210 -22.30 15.35 -23.29
C ARG A 210 -21.49 16.61 -22.97
N ASP A 211 -21.47 17.57 -23.88
CA ASP A 211 -20.73 18.81 -23.71
C ASP A 211 -21.31 19.69 -22.61
N LYS A 212 -22.64 19.74 -22.48
CA LYS A 212 -23.32 20.47 -21.40
C LYS A 212 -23.06 19.83 -20.04
N LEU A 213 -23.14 18.51 -19.93
CA LEU A 213 -22.77 17.79 -18.70
C LEU A 213 -21.30 18.05 -18.33
N ARG A 214 -20.37 18.00 -19.29
CA ARG A 214 -18.95 18.31 -19.03
C ARG A 214 -18.78 19.73 -18.48
N LYS A 215 -19.37 20.73 -19.14
CA LYS A 215 -19.29 22.14 -18.72
C LYS A 215 -19.91 22.35 -17.34
N LEU A 216 -21.06 21.74 -17.08
CA LEU A 216 -21.75 21.81 -15.79
C LEU A 216 -20.90 21.20 -14.67
N LEU A 217 -20.38 19.98 -14.85
CA LEU A 217 -19.56 19.33 -13.82
C LEU A 217 -18.29 20.14 -13.51
N LEU A 218 -17.66 20.73 -14.55
CA LEU A 218 -16.54 21.66 -14.37
C LEU A 218 -16.94 22.93 -13.60
N ALA A 219 -18.07 23.55 -13.94
CA ALA A 219 -18.59 24.72 -13.23
C ALA A 219 -18.91 24.39 -11.76
N GLY A 220 -19.62 23.29 -11.49
CA GLY A 220 -19.92 22.82 -10.14
C GLY A 220 -18.69 22.46 -9.31
N SER A 221 -17.58 22.07 -9.95
CA SER A 221 -16.31 21.86 -9.26
C SER A 221 -15.57 23.14 -8.86
N ARG A 222 -15.93 24.28 -9.46
CA ARG A 222 -15.35 25.61 -9.18
C ARG A 222 -16.25 26.44 -8.27
N ALA A 223 -17.56 26.33 -8.41
CA ALA A 223 -18.53 26.97 -7.54
C ALA A 223 -18.34 26.52 -6.09
N ARG A 224 -18.48 27.44 -5.13
CA ARG A 224 -18.27 27.20 -3.70
C ARG A 224 -19.49 27.66 -2.91
N ASP A 225 -19.91 26.86 -1.94
CA ASP A 225 -20.89 27.29 -0.94
C ASP A 225 -20.26 28.29 0.06
N PRO A 226 -21.05 28.94 0.94
CA PRO A 226 -20.51 29.87 1.94
C PRO A 226 -19.54 29.23 2.95
N GLN A 227 -19.46 27.90 3.00
CA GLN A 227 -18.51 27.15 3.82
C GLN A 227 -17.29 26.66 3.03
N GLY A 228 -17.12 27.09 1.77
CA GLY A 228 -15.98 26.76 0.93
C GLY A 228 -16.02 25.37 0.29
N ARG A 229 -17.16 24.67 0.28
CA ARG A 229 -17.30 23.35 -0.37
C ARG A 229 -17.73 23.49 -1.82
N SER A 230 -17.18 22.66 -2.70
CA SER A 230 -17.62 22.61 -4.09
C SER A 230 -18.99 21.95 -4.22
N LEU A 231 -19.78 22.37 -5.21
CA LEU A 231 -21.07 21.73 -5.49
C LEU A 231 -20.87 20.29 -5.95
N PHE A 232 -19.94 20.07 -6.89
CA PHE A 232 -19.53 18.74 -7.34
C PHE A 232 -18.03 18.56 -7.14
N ALA A 233 -17.64 17.72 -6.18
CA ALA A 233 -16.23 17.43 -5.91
C ALA A 233 -15.72 16.29 -6.80
N PHE A 234 -14.66 16.55 -7.58
CA PHE A 234 -13.95 15.49 -8.30
C PHE A 234 -12.87 14.86 -7.41
N LYS A 235 -12.79 13.53 -7.44
CA LYS A 235 -11.64 12.78 -6.92
C LYS A 235 -10.87 12.17 -8.10
N LEU A 236 -9.66 12.65 -8.34
CA LEU A 236 -8.75 12.04 -9.29
C LEU A 236 -8.04 10.87 -8.61
N HIS A 237 -8.20 9.66 -9.16
CA HIS A 237 -7.43 8.51 -8.76
C HIS A 237 -6.36 8.25 -9.82
N GLN A 238 -5.11 8.60 -9.52
CA GLN A 238 -3.98 8.32 -10.40
C GLN A 238 -3.33 7.00 -9.96
N PHE A 239 -3.43 5.98 -10.80
CA PHE A 239 -2.74 4.71 -10.58
C PHE A 239 -1.39 4.76 -11.29
N ILE A 240 -0.32 4.84 -10.51
CA ILE A 240 1.05 4.74 -11.03
C ILE A 240 1.51 3.31 -10.77
N GLY A 241 1.71 2.53 -11.83
CA GLY A 241 2.26 1.18 -11.72
C GLY A 241 3.68 1.21 -11.16
N LYS A 242 4.00 0.29 -10.25
CA LYS A 242 5.39 0.02 -9.88
C LYS A 242 6.13 -0.49 -11.12
N GLY A 243 7.37 -0.04 -11.34
CA GLY A 243 8.23 -0.64 -12.38
C GLY A 243 8.40 -2.14 -12.15
N ASP A 244 8.32 -2.92 -13.22
CA ASP A 244 8.41 -4.38 -13.18
C ASP A 244 9.87 -4.86 -13.03
N THR A 245 10.06 -6.13 -12.65
CA THR A 245 11.40 -6.73 -12.56
C THR A 245 11.94 -7.00 -13.96
N VAL A 246 13.17 -6.59 -14.23
CA VAL A 246 13.87 -6.97 -15.47
C VAL A 246 14.53 -8.32 -15.29
N TYR A 247 14.35 -9.21 -16.25
CA TYR A 247 14.93 -10.54 -16.30
C TYR A 247 15.91 -10.68 -17.46
N THR A 248 16.97 -11.48 -17.27
CA THR A 248 18.00 -11.69 -18.28
C THR A 248 18.59 -13.11 -18.29
N THR A 249 19.23 -13.50 -19.38
CA THR A 249 19.99 -14.75 -19.49
C THR A 249 21.39 -14.62 -18.89
N LEU A 250 22.01 -15.76 -18.54
CA LEU A 250 23.41 -15.81 -18.09
C LEU A 250 24.37 -15.77 -19.29
N GLU A 251 24.34 -14.66 -20.02
CA GLU A 251 25.18 -14.39 -21.19
C GLU A 251 25.93 -13.06 -21.00
N PRO A 252 27.00 -12.79 -21.77
CA PRO A 252 27.66 -11.49 -21.78
C PRO A 252 26.67 -10.34 -22.05
N VAL A 253 26.97 -9.16 -21.50
CA VAL A 253 26.08 -7.98 -21.55
C VAL A 253 25.63 -7.63 -22.97
N LYS A 254 26.52 -7.84 -23.96
CA LYS A 254 26.26 -7.52 -25.37
C LYS A 254 25.30 -8.49 -26.08
N SER A 255 25.10 -9.70 -25.55
CA SER A 255 24.32 -10.75 -26.20
C SER A 255 23.13 -11.26 -25.39
N ARG A 256 23.04 -10.87 -24.11
CA ARG A 256 22.00 -11.33 -23.19
C ARG A 256 20.60 -10.85 -23.60
N TYR A 257 19.62 -11.73 -23.41
CA TYR A 257 18.21 -11.41 -23.60
C TYR A 257 17.70 -10.57 -22.42
N LEU A 258 16.79 -9.63 -22.67
CA LEU A 258 16.17 -8.78 -21.64
C LEU A 258 14.66 -8.76 -21.81
N THR A 259 13.93 -8.88 -20.70
CA THR A 259 12.47 -8.79 -20.69
C THR A 259 11.97 -8.31 -19.34
N THR A 260 10.83 -7.61 -19.32
CA THR A 260 10.05 -7.35 -18.09
C THR A 260 8.96 -8.39 -17.87
N GLN A 261 8.69 -9.24 -18.86
CA GLN A 261 7.71 -10.31 -18.77
C GLN A 261 8.40 -11.58 -18.27
N TYR A 262 8.09 -11.99 -17.04
CA TYR A 262 8.65 -13.22 -16.49
C TYR A 262 8.25 -14.45 -17.31
N GLN A 263 9.25 -15.25 -17.67
CA GLN A 263 9.09 -16.58 -18.27
C GLN A 263 10.10 -17.54 -17.62
N ARG A 264 9.85 -18.85 -17.70
CA ARG A 264 10.78 -19.84 -17.14
C ARG A 264 12.08 -19.93 -17.94
N SER A 265 12.03 -19.65 -19.24
CA SER A 265 13.18 -19.65 -20.14
C SER A 265 13.10 -18.54 -21.17
N ALA A 266 14.24 -18.09 -21.69
CA ALA A 266 14.28 -17.08 -22.73
C ALA A 266 13.65 -17.60 -24.05
N PRO A 267 12.77 -16.84 -24.70
CA PRO A 267 12.23 -17.18 -26.01
C PRO A 267 13.31 -17.06 -27.09
N GLU A 268 13.19 -17.85 -28.16
CA GLU A 268 14.08 -17.81 -29.35
C GLU A 268 15.58 -18.09 -29.06
N ARG A 269 15.86 -18.69 -27.90
CA ARG A 269 17.19 -19.18 -27.50
C ARG A 269 17.19 -20.71 -27.41
N PRO A 270 18.37 -21.37 -27.39
CA PRO A 270 18.45 -22.81 -27.15
C PRO A 270 17.57 -23.22 -25.97
N ALA A 271 16.77 -24.27 -26.16
CA ALA A 271 15.70 -24.62 -25.24
C ALA A 271 16.20 -24.76 -23.79
N GLY A 272 15.53 -24.08 -22.86
CA GLY A 272 15.75 -24.23 -21.42
C GLY A 272 16.73 -23.26 -20.76
N GLN A 273 17.17 -22.19 -21.43
CA GLN A 273 17.99 -21.16 -20.78
C GLN A 273 17.18 -20.38 -19.73
N PRO A 274 17.54 -20.42 -18.43
CA PRO A 274 16.77 -19.76 -17.38
C PRO A 274 16.90 -18.25 -17.43
N LEU A 275 15.82 -17.57 -17.03
CA LEU A 275 15.79 -16.12 -16.83
C LEU A 275 16.09 -15.77 -15.37
N PHE A 276 17.08 -14.91 -15.18
CA PHE A 276 17.54 -14.41 -13.90
C PHE A 276 17.00 -12.99 -13.66
N PRO A 277 16.35 -12.72 -12.53
CA PRO A 277 15.95 -11.36 -12.20
C PRO A 277 17.17 -10.48 -11.91
N LEU A 278 17.07 -9.21 -12.28
CA LEU A 278 18.07 -8.19 -12.01
C LEU A 278 17.75 -7.43 -10.72
N ALA A 279 18.79 -7.18 -9.93
CA ALA A 279 18.80 -6.23 -8.83
C ALA A 279 19.76 -5.09 -9.18
N PHE A 280 19.41 -3.85 -8.82
CA PHE A 280 20.23 -2.68 -9.08
C PHE A 280 20.77 -2.10 -7.78
N CYS A 281 22.04 -1.73 -7.76
CA CYS A 281 22.61 -0.95 -6.67
C CYS A 281 21.88 0.39 -6.58
N ARG A 282 21.44 0.76 -5.38
CA ARG A 282 20.73 2.02 -5.15
C ARG A 282 21.60 3.26 -5.30
N GLU A 283 22.92 3.10 -5.21
CA GLU A 283 23.86 4.22 -5.25
C GLU A 283 24.41 4.46 -6.66
N CYS A 284 24.88 3.41 -7.35
CA CYS A 284 25.50 3.55 -8.67
C CYS A 284 24.66 3.01 -9.83
N GLY A 285 23.53 2.34 -9.56
CA GLY A 285 22.70 1.74 -10.60
C GLY A 285 23.27 0.46 -11.23
N GLN A 286 24.41 -0.06 -10.75
CA GLN A 286 25.00 -1.31 -11.24
C GLN A 286 24.01 -2.47 -11.12
N GLU A 287 23.81 -3.23 -12.19
CA GLU A 287 22.95 -4.40 -12.19
C GLU A 287 23.69 -5.67 -11.73
N PHE A 288 22.95 -6.56 -11.07
CA PHE A 288 23.39 -7.86 -10.60
C PHE A 288 22.32 -8.90 -10.89
N LEU A 289 22.72 -10.11 -11.28
CA LEU A 289 21.80 -11.24 -11.42
C LEU A 289 21.55 -11.85 -10.05
N VAL A 290 20.29 -12.08 -9.69
CA VAL A 290 19.93 -12.69 -8.41
C VAL A 290 19.91 -14.21 -8.55
N VAL A 291 20.85 -14.89 -7.89
CA VAL A 291 21.12 -16.32 -8.10
C VAL A 291 21.14 -17.12 -6.80
N ASN A 292 20.88 -18.42 -6.92
CA ASN A 292 21.39 -19.43 -6.00
C ASN A 292 22.64 -20.09 -6.60
N LEU A 293 23.64 -20.38 -5.77
CA LEU A 293 24.84 -21.13 -6.10
C LEU A 293 24.70 -22.59 -5.65
N ASP A 294 24.66 -23.51 -6.61
CA ASP A 294 24.83 -24.94 -6.34
C ASP A 294 26.33 -25.29 -6.43
N ARG A 295 26.97 -25.47 -5.26
CA ARG A 295 28.39 -25.83 -5.18
C ARG A 295 28.70 -27.23 -5.70
N GLY A 296 27.74 -28.16 -5.60
CA GLY A 296 27.92 -29.55 -6.05
C GLY A 296 27.93 -29.66 -7.57
N ARG A 297 27.02 -28.94 -8.24
CA ARG A 297 26.91 -28.92 -9.71
C ARG A 297 27.67 -27.78 -10.38
N LYS A 298 28.29 -26.89 -9.59
CA LYS A 298 28.95 -25.65 -10.06
C LYS A 298 28.05 -24.82 -10.97
N SER A 299 26.77 -24.71 -10.62
CA SER A 299 25.75 -24.04 -11.46
C SER A 299 25.02 -22.94 -10.71
N PHE A 300 24.52 -21.95 -11.46
CA PHE A 300 23.65 -20.90 -10.94
C PHE A 300 22.19 -21.17 -11.31
N SER A 301 21.27 -21.00 -10.36
CA SER A 301 19.83 -21.04 -10.63
C SER A 301 19.17 -19.71 -10.24
N PRO A 302 18.13 -19.25 -10.96
CA PRO A 302 17.49 -17.97 -10.68
C PRO A 302 16.71 -18.03 -9.35
N ARG A 303 16.71 -16.93 -8.60
CA ARG A 303 15.89 -16.77 -7.40
C ARG A 303 15.22 -15.41 -7.37
N ILE A 304 14.11 -15.29 -6.63
CA ILE A 304 13.48 -14.00 -6.37
C ILE A 304 14.20 -13.33 -5.19
N LEU A 305 14.46 -12.03 -5.31
CA LEU A 305 15.01 -11.23 -4.21
C LEU A 305 13.92 -10.98 -3.17
N HIS A 306 13.90 -11.77 -2.10
CA HIS A 306 13.00 -11.55 -0.96
C HIS A 306 13.70 -10.70 0.11
N SER A 307 12.94 -9.84 0.79
CA SER A 307 13.44 -9.05 1.93
C SER A 307 13.41 -9.80 3.27
N GLY A 308 13.20 -11.13 3.25
CA GLY A 308 13.01 -11.98 4.44
C GLY A 308 14.30 -12.69 4.87
N ILE A 309 14.37 -13.01 6.17
CA ILE A 309 15.56 -13.45 6.92
C ILE A 309 15.93 -14.94 6.68
N ASP A 310 15.18 -15.67 5.87
CA ASP A 310 15.43 -17.10 5.58
C ASP A 310 16.45 -17.34 4.44
N GLU A 311 17.51 -16.53 4.36
CA GLU A 311 18.60 -16.79 3.40
C GLU A 311 19.56 -17.83 4.00
N GLN A 312 19.70 -19.00 3.37
CA GLN A 312 20.88 -19.84 3.52
C GLN A 312 22.06 -19.08 2.88
N PRO A 313 22.91 -18.38 3.65
CA PRO A 313 23.84 -17.40 3.09
C PRO A 313 24.88 -18.05 2.17
N ASP A 314 25.13 -19.35 2.38
CA ASP A 314 26.11 -20.12 1.62
C ASP A 314 25.66 -20.50 0.20
N ALA A 315 24.35 -20.47 -0.05
CA ALA A 315 23.72 -20.87 -1.30
C ALA A 315 23.06 -19.70 -2.04
N THR A 316 22.87 -18.55 -1.41
CA THR A 316 22.28 -17.34 -2.05
C THR A 316 23.36 -16.34 -2.45
N GLY A 317 23.20 -15.66 -3.60
CA GLY A 317 24.14 -14.60 -3.98
C GLY A 317 23.64 -13.64 -5.05
N LEU A 318 24.42 -12.59 -5.25
CA LEU A 318 24.33 -11.68 -6.39
C LEU A 318 25.51 -11.99 -7.32
N LEU A 319 25.22 -12.20 -8.60
CA LEU A 319 26.21 -12.53 -9.61
C LEU A 319 26.44 -11.32 -10.52
N TYR A 320 27.71 -10.96 -10.65
CA TYR A 320 28.17 -9.95 -11.58
C TYR A 320 28.97 -10.63 -12.71
N VAL A 321 28.60 -10.35 -13.95
CA VAL A 321 29.21 -10.93 -15.16
C VAL A 321 30.02 -9.85 -15.85
N THR A 322 31.33 -10.08 -16.00
CA THR A 322 32.26 -9.14 -16.61
C THR A 322 32.81 -9.65 -17.93
N ASP A 323 33.05 -8.74 -18.88
CA ASP A 323 33.74 -9.05 -20.14
C ASP A 323 35.25 -9.26 -19.91
N GLN A 324 35.82 -8.59 -18.90
CA GLN A 324 37.22 -8.73 -18.49
C GLN A 324 37.37 -9.71 -17.32
N PRO A 325 38.50 -10.44 -17.23
CA PRO A 325 38.83 -11.21 -16.03
C PRO A 325 38.79 -10.31 -14.80
N TRP A 326 38.36 -10.88 -13.67
CA TRP A 326 38.47 -10.16 -12.40
C TRP A 326 39.94 -9.79 -12.15
N PRO A 327 40.25 -8.56 -11.71
CA PRO A 327 41.61 -8.17 -11.33
C PRO A 327 42.29 -9.18 -10.38
N ASP A 328 43.62 -9.20 -10.35
CA ASP A 328 44.31 -10.09 -9.41
C ASP A 328 43.90 -9.71 -7.97
N PRO A 329 43.28 -10.62 -7.19
CA PRO A 329 42.84 -10.33 -5.82
C PRO A 329 43.99 -10.01 -4.85
N THR A 330 45.23 -10.18 -5.28
CA THR A 330 46.46 -9.83 -4.56
C THR A 330 47.10 -8.51 -5.03
N ASP A 331 46.53 -7.85 -6.04
CA ASP A 331 47.01 -6.57 -6.56
C ASP A 331 46.92 -5.48 -5.46
N PRO A 332 48.04 -4.85 -5.06
CA PRO A 332 48.04 -3.79 -4.06
C PRO A 332 47.14 -2.61 -4.43
N ALA A 333 47.07 -2.24 -5.72
CA ALA A 333 46.26 -1.12 -6.17
C ALA A 333 44.76 -1.39 -6.02
N LEU A 334 44.36 -2.65 -6.11
CA LEU A 334 42.99 -3.10 -5.86
C LEU A 334 42.65 -3.13 -4.37
N LEU A 335 43.60 -3.57 -3.53
CA LEU A 335 43.42 -3.64 -2.08
C LEU A 335 43.26 -2.26 -1.45
N GLU A 336 43.88 -1.21 -2.00
CA GLU A 336 43.66 0.19 -1.57
C GLU A 336 42.26 0.73 -1.90
N LEU A 337 41.54 0.09 -2.83
CA LEU A 337 40.25 0.57 -3.33
C LEU A 337 39.05 -0.12 -2.64
N VAL A 338 39.27 -1.20 -1.92
CA VAL A 338 38.23 -1.96 -1.22
C VAL A 338 38.28 -1.69 0.29
N PRO A 339 37.17 -1.83 1.02
CA PRO A 339 37.19 -1.72 2.49
C PRO A 339 38.12 -2.77 3.12
N ASP A 340 38.82 -2.40 4.20
CA ASP A 340 39.76 -3.28 4.92
C ASP A 340 39.13 -4.63 5.30
N ASP A 341 37.84 -4.63 5.65
CA ASP A 341 37.06 -5.82 6.03
C ASP A 341 36.88 -6.84 4.88
N TRP A 342 37.27 -6.49 3.66
CA TRP A 342 37.23 -7.38 2.49
C TRP A 342 38.58 -8.05 2.21
N ALA A 343 39.65 -7.68 2.90
CA ALA A 343 40.98 -8.26 2.78
C ALA A 343 41.26 -9.24 3.94
N VAL A 344 41.95 -10.35 3.63
CA VAL A 344 42.45 -11.34 4.58
C VAL A 344 43.95 -11.52 4.41
N SER A 345 44.64 -11.80 5.52
CA SER A 345 46.06 -12.14 5.48
C SER A 345 46.27 -13.48 4.78
N ALA A 346 47.01 -13.47 3.67
CA ALA A 346 47.38 -14.65 2.90
C ALA A 346 48.91 -14.73 2.81
N GLY A 347 49.54 -15.48 3.72
CA GLY A 347 51.00 -15.60 3.78
C GLY A 347 51.69 -14.27 4.12
N ALA A 348 52.66 -13.86 3.30
CA ALA A 348 53.44 -12.63 3.48
C ALA A 348 52.74 -11.35 2.96
N GLY A 349 51.47 -11.44 2.53
CA GLY A 349 50.70 -10.31 2.00
C GLY A 349 49.21 -10.36 2.36
N GLN A 350 48.46 -9.37 1.88
CA GLN A 350 46.99 -9.33 1.98
C GLN A 350 46.38 -9.77 0.65
N ALA A 351 45.19 -10.38 0.70
CA ALA A 351 44.41 -10.76 -0.47
C ALA A 351 42.91 -10.58 -0.20
N LEU A 352 42.12 -10.28 -1.22
CA LEU A 352 40.65 -10.23 -1.07
C LEU A 352 40.07 -11.57 -0.62
N ILE A 353 39.07 -11.56 0.27
CA ILE A 353 38.34 -12.74 0.75
C ILE A 353 37.82 -13.55 -0.47
N PRO A 354 38.32 -14.78 -0.70
CA PRO A 354 37.85 -15.61 -1.79
C PRO A 354 36.57 -16.33 -1.36
N ARG A 355 35.41 -15.70 -1.53
CA ARG A 355 34.13 -16.41 -1.41
C ARG A 355 33.67 -16.88 -2.79
N ALA A 356 33.96 -18.15 -3.07
CA ALA A 356 33.50 -18.99 -4.18
C ALA A 356 33.67 -18.39 -5.60
N SER A 357 34.80 -18.69 -6.22
CA SER A 357 35.01 -18.58 -7.67
C SER A 357 34.86 -19.98 -8.30
N THR A 358 34.00 -20.11 -9.31
CA THR A 358 33.98 -21.29 -10.20
C THR A 358 34.68 -21.01 -11.54
N SER A 359 34.99 -19.75 -11.87
CA SER A 359 35.68 -19.31 -13.09
C SER A 359 36.10 -17.82 -12.99
N SER A 360 37.17 -17.42 -13.68
CA SER A 360 37.72 -16.04 -13.67
C SER A 360 36.77 -14.96 -14.19
N ARG A 361 35.65 -15.34 -14.84
CA ARG A 361 34.63 -14.43 -15.38
C ARG A 361 33.37 -14.30 -14.50
N TYR A 362 33.26 -15.06 -13.41
CA TYR A 362 32.06 -15.10 -12.57
C TYR A 362 32.43 -14.96 -11.09
N ARG A 363 31.99 -13.88 -10.42
CA ARG A 363 32.07 -13.76 -8.96
C ARG A 363 30.68 -13.73 -8.33
N CYS A 364 30.45 -14.64 -7.37
CA CYS A 364 29.26 -14.67 -6.54
C CYS A 364 29.50 -13.86 -5.27
N ALA A 365 28.78 -12.76 -5.09
CA ALA A 365 28.77 -11.99 -3.86
C ALA A 365 27.73 -12.59 -2.90
N SER A 366 28.13 -13.58 -2.08
CA SER A 366 27.18 -14.23 -1.16
C SER A 366 26.89 -13.43 0.11
N THR A 367 27.60 -12.34 0.41
CA THR A 367 27.31 -11.51 1.62
C THR A 367 27.94 -10.12 1.57
N LEU A 368 27.65 -9.33 0.53
CA LEU A 368 28.30 -8.03 0.35
C LEU A 368 27.46 -6.81 0.75
N TRP A 369 26.22 -7.02 1.18
CA TRP A 369 25.29 -5.92 1.52
C TRP A 369 24.67 -6.00 2.92
N GLN A 370 24.97 -7.04 3.71
CA GLN A 370 24.34 -7.17 5.03
C GLN A 370 25.04 -6.37 6.15
N HIS A 371 26.26 -5.83 5.97
CA HIS A 371 26.99 -5.20 7.08
C HIS A 371 27.38 -3.71 7.03
N HIS A 372 27.17 -2.96 5.95
CA HIS A 372 27.55 -1.53 5.95
C HIS A 372 26.38 -0.60 5.62
N ARG A 373 25.57 -0.30 6.65
CA ARG A 373 24.64 0.86 6.65
C ARG A 373 25.32 2.19 6.97
N ARG A 374 26.65 2.23 7.13
CA ARG A 374 27.40 3.45 7.43
C ARG A 374 28.78 3.41 6.76
N ARG A 375 29.00 4.37 5.85
CA ARG A 375 30.25 4.77 5.17
C ARG A 375 30.53 4.12 3.79
N ASN A 376 30.37 4.94 2.75
CA ASN A 376 31.13 5.02 1.49
C ASN A 376 31.71 3.72 0.89
N ALA A 377 30.86 2.74 0.54
CA ALA A 377 31.27 1.65 -0.34
C ALA A 377 31.11 2.10 -1.81
N ARG A 378 32.09 2.83 -2.35
CA ARG A 378 32.17 3.07 -3.81
C ARG A 378 32.20 1.70 -4.49
N CYS A 379 31.29 1.47 -5.42
CA CYS A 379 31.35 0.31 -6.31
C CYS A 379 32.61 0.48 -7.19
N VAL A 380 33.76 -0.03 -6.73
CA VAL A 380 35.04 0.12 -7.44
C VAL A 380 35.09 -0.91 -8.56
N LEU A 381 34.70 -0.46 -9.74
CA LEU A 381 35.22 -0.93 -11.02
C LEU A 381 35.54 0.32 -11.84
N ARG A 382 36.70 0.93 -11.57
CA ARG A 382 37.31 1.82 -12.55
C ARG A 382 38.15 0.93 -13.47
N THR A 383 37.75 0.87 -14.73
CA THR A 383 38.53 0.32 -15.84
C THR A 383 39.89 1.01 -15.89
N ALA A 384 40.97 0.22 -15.99
CA ALA A 384 42.22 0.70 -16.55
C ALA A 384 42.06 0.97 -18.05
#